data_AF-A0AA40CWE5-F1
#
_entry.id   AF-A0AA40CWE5-F1
#
_cell.length_a   1.000
_cell.length_b   1.000
_cell.length_c   1.000
_cell.angle_alpha   90.00
_cell.angle_beta   90.00
_cell.angle_gamma   90.00
#
_symmetry.space_group_name_H-M   'P 1'
#
loop_
_entity.id
_entity.type
_entity.pdbx_description
1 polymer ?
#
loop_
_entity_poly.entity_id
_entity_poly.type
_entity_poly.pdbx_seq_one_letter_code
_entity_poly.pdbx_strand_id
1 'polypeptide(L)'
;MDDSNKHVTQQRKDEIVQQILGLIDTNHNGVIDRDEFVSFIDEKHQTLPDVGTGPGHHGDDEYEYEIHHWEKYHDENTKLEDLTHPEDIEHFKKHEEMELEEERLEKLSKQSIVEENIPAKFRRN
;
A
#
# COMPACT_ATOMS: atom_id res chain seq x y z
N MET A 1 2.47 8.35 -1.68
CA MET A 1 3.20 7.88 -0.49
C MET A 1 2.42 6.69 0.02
N ASP A 2 3.08 5.65 0.51
CA ASP A 2 2.41 4.48 1.11
C ASP A 2 1.60 4.94 2.34
N ASP A 3 0.28 4.79 2.26
CA ASP A 3 -0.65 5.23 3.29
C ASP A 3 -0.76 4.22 4.43
N SER A 4 -0.42 2.95 4.19
CA SER A 4 -0.58 1.83 5.12
C SER A 4 0.23 2.03 6.40
N ASN A 5 1.39 2.67 6.31
CA ASN A 5 2.29 2.92 7.45
C ASN A 5 2.24 4.35 7.99
N LYS A 6 1.27 5.18 7.57
CA LYS A 6 1.13 6.58 8.05
C LYS A 6 0.94 6.68 9.56
N HIS A 7 0.29 5.70 10.16
CA HIS A 7 0.01 5.65 11.59
C HIS A 7 1.23 5.25 12.44
N VAL A 8 2.28 4.70 11.82
CA VAL A 8 3.49 4.25 12.52
C VAL A 8 4.42 5.42 12.78
N THR A 9 4.64 5.73 14.06
CA THR A 9 5.52 6.84 14.48
C THR A 9 6.98 6.57 14.09
N GLN A 10 7.77 7.63 13.93
CA GLN A 10 9.20 7.48 13.64
C GLN A 10 9.92 6.67 14.75
N GLN A 11 9.60 6.95 16.02
CA GLN A 11 10.12 6.19 17.15
C GLN A 11 9.83 4.68 17.01
N ARG A 12 8.60 4.32 16.63
CA ARG A 12 8.24 2.91 16.43
C ARG A 12 9.01 2.28 15.27
N LYS A 13 9.24 3.03 14.18
CA LYS A 13 10.08 2.57 13.06
C LYS A 13 11.51 2.31 13.52
N ASP A 14 12.08 3.22 14.30
CA ASP A 14 13.44 3.07 14.83
C ASP A 14 13.55 1.85 15.76
N GLU A 15 12.56 1.63 16.64
CA GLU A 15 12.47 0.44 17.49
C GLU A 15 12.42 -0.86 16.69
N ILE A 16 11.65 -0.89 15.59
CA ILE A 16 11.55 -2.05 14.70
C ILE A 16 12.90 -2.32 14.02
N VAL A 17 13.56 -1.28 13.51
CA VAL A 17 14.89 -1.42 12.88
C VAL A 17 15.90 -1.99 13.88
N GLN A 18 15.92 -1.49 15.12
CA GLN A 18 16.81 -2.02 16.16
C GLN A 18 16.50 -3.49 16.51
N GLN A 19 15.22 -3.88 16.55
CA GLN A 19 14.83 -5.27 16.77
C GLN A 19 15.30 -6.18 15.64
N ILE A 20 15.11 -5.79 14.38
CA ILE A 20 15.54 -6.59 13.21
C ILE A 20 17.07 -6.71 13.18
N LEU A 21 17.80 -5.62 13.38
CA LEU A 21 19.26 -5.66 13.49
C LEU A 21 19.70 -6.60 14.62
N GLY A 22 19.06 -6.55 15.79
CA GLY A 22 19.36 -7.46 16.89
C GLY A 22 19.14 -8.95 16.60
N LEU A 23 18.34 -9.29 15.58
CA LEU A 23 18.11 -10.68 15.15
C LEU A 23 19.12 -11.17 14.12
N ILE A 24 19.57 -10.29 13.22
CA ILE A 24 20.29 -10.67 11.99
C ILE A 24 21.72 -10.15 11.96
N ASP A 25 21.97 -8.90 12.38
CA ASP A 25 23.30 -8.28 12.39
C ASP A 25 24.14 -8.86 13.53
N THR A 26 24.94 -9.87 13.18
CA THR A 26 25.76 -10.64 14.12
C THR A 26 27.06 -9.94 14.49
N ASN A 27 27.55 -9.07 13.60
CA ASN A 27 28.80 -8.34 13.81
C ASN A 27 28.58 -6.93 14.41
N HIS A 28 27.32 -6.51 14.53
CA HIS A 28 26.87 -5.25 15.13
C HIS A 28 27.41 -4.00 14.44
N ASN A 29 27.56 -4.03 13.11
CA ASN A 29 28.01 -2.89 12.32
C ASN A 29 26.84 -2.00 11.84
N GLY A 30 25.60 -2.37 12.15
CA GLY A 30 24.39 -1.63 11.80
C GLY A 30 23.88 -1.88 10.38
N VAL A 31 24.42 -2.87 9.67
CA VAL A 31 23.93 -3.32 8.36
C VAL A 31 23.79 -4.84 8.35
N ILE A 32 22.87 -5.34 7.54
CA ILE A 32 22.72 -6.79 7.31
C ILE A 32 23.39 -7.10 5.98
N ASP A 33 24.46 -7.88 6.02
CA ASP A 33 25.07 -8.38 4.79
C ASP A 33 24.39 -9.65 4.27
N ARG A 34 24.79 -10.08 3.07
CA ARG A 34 24.22 -11.26 2.42
C ARG A 34 24.42 -12.52 3.25
N ASP A 35 25.59 -12.70 3.86
CA ASP A 35 25.92 -13.93 4.54
C ASP A 35 25.17 -14.02 5.88
N GLU A 36 24.99 -12.90 6.58
CA GLU A 36 24.13 -12.78 7.76
C GLU A 36 22.66 -13.08 7.42
N PHE A 37 22.16 -12.52 6.33
CA PHE A 37 20.80 -12.77 5.87
C PHE A 37 20.57 -14.24 5.48
N VAL A 38 21.50 -14.84 4.73
CA VAL A 38 21.44 -16.27 4.34
C VAL A 38 21.54 -17.16 5.57
N SER A 39 22.42 -16.86 6.53
CA SER A 39 22.51 -17.62 7.77
C SER A 39 21.20 -17.56 8.57
N PHE A 40 20.55 -16.40 8.61
CA PHE A 40 19.25 -16.24 9.28
C PHE A 40 18.13 -17.07 8.62
N ILE A 41 17.99 -17.00 7.30
CA ILE A 41 16.90 -17.68 6.57
C ILE A 41 17.20 -19.17 6.37
N ASP A 42 18.36 -19.52 5.80
CA ASP A 42 18.64 -20.88 5.32
C ASP A 42 19.28 -21.77 6.39
N GLU A 43 20.19 -21.23 7.21
CA GLU A 43 20.88 -22.05 8.21
C GLU A 43 20.05 -22.16 9.49
N LYS A 44 19.57 -21.02 10.00
CA LYS A 44 18.77 -20.95 11.23
C LYS A 44 17.28 -21.20 11.00
N HIS A 45 16.81 -21.23 9.75
CA HIS A 45 15.40 -21.45 9.39
C HIS A 45 14.47 -20.47 10.11
N GLN A 46 14.92 -19.22 10.31
CA GLN A 46 14.16 -18.18 10.99
C GLN A 46 13.40 -17.31 9.98
N THR A 47 12.32 -16.71 10.44
CA THR A 47 11.55 -15.71 9.70
C THR A 47 11.49 -14.41 10.49
N LEU A 48 11.28 -13.29 9.79
CA LEU A 48 11.04 -12.02 10.47
C LEU A 48 9.78 -12.12 11.33
N PRO A 49 9.80 -11.61 12.58
CA PRO A 49 8.63 -11.59 13.41
C PRO A 49 7.59 -10.59 12.88
N ASP A 50 6.32 -10.89 13.09
CA ASP A 50 5.27 -9.89 12.94
C ASP A 50 5.44 -8.82 14.04
N VAL A 51 5.63 -7.57 13.62
CA VAL A 51 5.82 -6.41 14.51
C VAL A 51 4.54 -5.61 14.72
N GLY A 52 3.40 -6.10 14.22
CA GLY A 52 2.07 -5.56 14.47
C GLY A 52 1.82 -4.20 13.81
N THR A 53 2.50 -3.91 12.71
CA THR A 53 2.31 -2.66 11.93
C THR A 53 1.27 -2.79 10.82
N GLY A 54 0.57 -3.93 10.76
CA GLY A 54 -0.37 -4.26 9.71
C GLY A 54 0.26 -5.13 8.61
N PRO A 55 -0.53 -5.47 7.58
CA PRO A 55 -0.13 -6.42 6.53
C PRO A 55 1.10 -5.97 5.74
N GLY A 56 1.35 -4.66 5.66
CA GLY A 56 2.42 -4.08 4.87
C GLY A 56 1.89 -3.41 3.61
N HIS A 57 2.76 -3.28 2.61
CA HIS A 57 2.43 -2.81 1.26
C HIS A 57 3.37 -3.56 0.29
N HIS A 58 2.87 -4.63 -0.32
CA HIS A 58 3.55 -5.45 -1.32
C HIS A 58 3.46 -4.88 -2.75
N GLY A 59 2.46 -4.05 -3.08
CA GLY A 59 2.19 -3.58 -4.44
C GLY A 59 1.40 -2.28 -4.55
N ASP A 60 0.40 -2.23 -5.40
CA ASP A 60 -0.62 -1.17 -5.43
C ASP A 60 -1.86 -1.61 -4.63
N ASP A 61 -2.84 -0.73 -4.49
CA ASP A 61 -4.04 -1.01 -3.69
C ASP A 61 -4.81 -2.26 -4.15
N GLU A 62 -4.80 -2.54 -5.45
CA GLU A 62 -5.47 -3.72 -6.03
C GLU A 62 -4.72 -5.00 -5.63
N TYR A 63 -3.39 -5.01 -5.79
CA TYR A 63 -2.58 -6.17 -5.42
C TYR A 63 -2.63 -6.45 -3.91
N GLU A 64 -2.65 -5.41 -3.08
CA GLU A 64 -2.81 -5.56 -1.63
C GLU A 64 -4.16 -6.17 -1.25
N TYR A 65 -5.25 -5.68 -1.86
CA TYR A 65 -6.60 -6.21 -1.62
C TYR A 65 -6.67 -7.69 -2.00
N GLU A 66 -6.08 -8.06 -3.14
CA GLU A 66 -6.05 -9.45 -3.63
C GLU A 66 -5.37 -10.39 -2.61
N ILE A 67 -4.12 -10.10 -2.24
CA ILE A 67 -3.31 -11.04 -1.43
C ILE A 67 -3.67 -11.03 0.06
N HIS A 68 -4.10 -9.90 0.63
CA HIS A 68 -4.34 -9.79 2.08
C HIS A 68 -5.80 -10.00 2.48
N HIS A 69 -6.73 -9.74 1.57
CA HIS A 69 -8.15 -9.82 1.86
C HIS A 69 -8.83 -10.87 0.99
N TRP A 70 -8.75 -10.72 -0.34
CA TRP A 70 -9.45 -11.62 -1.26
C TRP A 70 -9.04 -13.07 -1.06
N GLU A 71 -7.77 -13.44 -1.16
CA GLU A 71 -7.32 -14.84 -0.98
C GLU A 71 -7.67 -15.44 0.39
N LYS A 72 -7.90 -14.60 1.40
CA LYS A 72 -8.18 -15.04 2.78
C LYS A 72 -9.68 -15.24 3.05
N TYR A 73 -10.53 -14.40 2.48
CA TYR A 73 -11.96 -14.36 2.79
C TYR A 73 -12.85 -14.73 1.60
N HIS A 74 -12.30 -14.73 0.40
CA HIS A 74 -13.00 -14.94 -0.85
C HIS A 74 -12.27 -15.95 -1.74
N ASP A 75 -13.01 -16.54 -2.68
CA ASP A 75 -12.47 -17.45 -3.68
C ASP A 75 -13.28 -17.37 -4.98
N GLU A 76 -12.98 -18.26 -5.93
CA GLU A 76 -13.65 -18.32 -7.24
C GLU A 76 -15.18 -18.53 -7.19
N ASN A 77 -15.71 -18.99 -6.05
CA ASN A 77 -17.14 -19.21 -5.81
C ASN A 77 -17.79 -18.06 -5.03
N THR A 78 -17.02 -17.07 -4.56
CA THR A 78 -17.53 -15.88 -3.91
C THR A 78 -18.48 -15.14 -4.83
N LYS A 79 -19.66 -14.78 -4.31
CA LYS A 79 -20.65 -14.01 -5.03
C LYS A 79 -20.59 -12.55 -4.61
N LEU A 80 -21.19 -11.68 -5.43
CA LEU A 80 -21.31 -10.25 -5.11
C LEU A 80 -21.99 -10.00 -3.76
N GLU A 81 -22.93 -10.85 -3.36
CA GLU A 81 -23.62 -10.78 -2.06
C GLU A 81 -22.74 -11.11 -0.85
N ASP A 82 -21.59 -11.74 -1.06
CA ASP A 82 -20.61 -12.09 -0.02
C ASP A 82 -19.56 -10.98 0.19
N LEU A 83 -19.42 -10.06 -0.77
CA LEU A 83 -18.46 -8.93 -0.75
C LEU A 83 -18.94 -7.80 0.17
N THR A 84 -19.01 -8.10 1.47
CA THR A 84 -19.61 -7.23 2.48
C THR A 84 -18.68 -6.89 3.63
N HIS A 85 -17.41 -7.34 3.58
CA HIS A 85 -16.44 -6.95 4.59
C HIS A 85 -16.17 -5.44 4.49
N PRO A 86 -15.85 -4.76 5.60
CA PRO A 86 -15.47 -3.36 5.58
C PRO A 86 -14.39 -3.04 4.54
N GLU A 87 -13.39 -3.93 4.40
CA GLU A 87 -12.31 -3.83 3.43
C GLU A 87 -12.80 -3.95 1.98
N ASP A 88 -13.78 -4.82 1.70
CA ASP A 88 -14.43 -4.92 0.37
C ASP A 88 -15.11 -3.60 0.00
N ILE A 89 -15.87 -3.04 0.95
CA ILE A 89 -16.63 -1.81 0.75
C ILE A 89 -15.70 -0.62 0.51
N GLU A 90 -14.63 -0.50 1.31
CA GLU A 90 -13.65 0.59 1.12
C GLU A 90 -12.89 0.46 -0.19
N HIS A 91 -12.50 -0.77 -0.58
CA HIS A 91 -11.85 -1.03 -1.86
C HIS A 91 -12.73 -0.59 -3.03
N PHE A 92 -14.00 -1.04 -3.08
CA PHE A 92 -14.91 -0.66 -4.17
C PHE A 92 -15.26 0.82 -4.17
N LYS A 93 -15.44 1.44 -3.00
CA LYS A 93 -15.68 2.88 -2.92
C LYS A 93 -14.52 3.68 -3.54
N LYS A 94 -13.28 3.24 -3.34
CA LYS A 94 -12.11 3.88 -3.94
C LYS A 94 -12.09 3.72 -5.46
N HIS A 95 -12.47 2.55 -5.98
CA HIS A 95 -12.65 2.33 -7.41
C HIS A 95 -13.73 3.25 -8.01
N GLU A 96 -14.89 3.37 -7.36
CA GLU A 96 -15.95 4.30 -7.78
C GLU A 96 -15.47 5.76 -7.84
N GLU A 97 -14.67 6.20 -6.85
CA GLU A 97 -14.09 7.55 -6.83
C GLU A 97 -13.07 7.76 -7.97
N MET A 98 -12.25 6.76 -8.27
CA MET A 98 -11.28 6.81 -9.37
C MET A 98 -11.99 6.86 -10.73
N GLU A 99 -12.98 6.00 -10.96
CA GLU A 99 -13.77 5.99 -12.19
C GLU A 99 -14.49 7.34 -12.41
N LEU A 100 -15.03 7.95 -11.36
CA LEU A 100 -15.68 9.25 -11.44
C LEU A 100 -14.70 10.35 -11.84
N GLU A 101 -13.49 10.36 -11.27
CA GLU A 101 -12.45 11.32 -11.62
C GLU A 101 -11.93 11.09 -13.04
N GLU A 102 -11.76 9.84 -13.47
CA GLU A 102 -11.42 9.50 -14.85
C GLU A 102 -12.50 9.98 -15.83
N GLU A 103 -13.78 9.75 -15.53
CA GLU A 103 -14.89 10.24 -16.37
C GLU A 103 -14.89 11.77 -16.44
N ARG A 104 -14.59 12.45 -15.33
CA ARG A 104 -14.45 13.91 -15.29
C ARG A 104 -13.28 14.38 -16.15
N LEU A 105 -12.12 13.74 -16.05
CA LEU A 105 -10.94 14.06 -16.84
C LEU A 105 -11.18 13.81 -18.32
N GLU A 106 -11.87 12.72 -18.69
CA GLU A 106 -12.29 12.48 -20.07
C GLU A 106 -13.23 13.55 -20.61
N LYS A 107 -14.21 13.99 -19.81
CA LYS A 107 -15.12 15.07 -20.20
C LYS A 107 -14.35 16.37 -20.47
N LEU A 108 -13.33 16.67 -19.65
CA LEU A 108 -12.46 17.82 -19.84
C LEU A 108 -11.53 17.67 -21.05
N SER A 109 -10.97 16.48 -21.30
CA SER A 109 -10.06 16.24 -22.43
C SER A 109 -10.76 16.33 -23.79
N LYS A 110 -12.07 16.03 -23.84
CA LYS A 110 -12.92 16.21 -25.03
C LYS A 110 -13.21 17.69 -25.32
N GLN A 111 -13.01 18.61 -24.37
CA GLN A 111 -13.19 20.04 -24.59
C GLN A 111 -11.95 20.64 -25.27
N SER A 112 -12.16 21.43 -26.33
CA SER A 112 -11.05 22.10 -27.02
C SER A 112 -10.38 23.18 -26.16
N ILE A 113 -11.11 23.75 -25.20
CA ILE A 113 -10.64 24.77 -24.26
C ILE A 113 -11.33 24.52 -22.92
N VAL A 114 -10.55 24.38 -21.84
CA VAL A 114 -11.06 24.32 -20.46
C VAL A 114 -11.01 25.74 -19.89
N GLU A 115 -12.16 26.42 -19.82
CA GLU A 115 -12.24 27.84 -19.46
C GLU A 115 -11.69 28.16 -18.06
N GLU A 116 -11.84 27.23 -17.10
CA GLU A 116 -11.28 27.38 -15.74
C GLU A 116 -9.76 27.49 -15.74
N ASN A 117 -9.09 26.82 -16.69
CA ASN A 117 -7.64 26.85 -16.85
C ASN A 117 -7.14 28.11 -17.56
N ILE A 118 -8.02 28.98 -18.08
CA ILE A 118 -7.62 30.25 -18.70
C ILE A 118 -7.12 31.19 -17.59
N PRO A 119 -5.85 31.63 -17.61
CA PRO A 119 -5.33 32.58 -16.64
C PRO A 119 -6.12 33.89 -16.64
N ALA A 120 -6.32 34.51 -15.47
CA ALA A 120 -7.16 35.71 -15.31
C ALA A 120 -6.79 36.86 -16.28
N LYS A 121 -5.50 37.02 -16.62
CA LYS A 121 -5.01 38.02 -17.58
C LYS A 121 -5.53 37.85 -19.02
N PHE A 122 -6.13 36.71 -19.35
CA PHE A 122 -6.68 36.40 -20.68
C PHE A 122 -8.22 36.29 -20.69
N ARG A 123 -8.89 36.43 -19.54
CA ARG A 123 -10.36 36.44 -19.46
C ARG A 123 -10.85 37.85 -19.82
N ARG A 124 -11.76 37.98 -20.78
CA ARG A 124 -12.46 39.24 -21.08
C ARG A 124 -13.74 39.28 -20.24
N ASN A 125 -13.85 40.31 -19.38
CA ASN A 125 -15.08 40.63 -18.66
C ASN A 125 -16.18 41.09 -19.62
#